data_AF-A0A2S2Q8B9-F1
#
_entry.id   AF-A0A2S2Q8B9-F1
#
_cell.length_a   1.000
_cell.length_b   1.000
_cell.length_c   1.000
_cell.angle_alpha   90.00
_cell.angle_beta   90.00
_cell.angle_gamma   90.00
#
_symmetry.space_group_name_H-M   'P 1'
#
loop_
_entity.id
_entity.type
_entity.pdbx_description
1 polymer ?
#
loop_
_entity_poly.entity_id
_entity_poly.type
_entity_poly.pdbx_seq_one_letter_code
_entity_poly.pdbx_strand_id
1 'polypeptide(L)'
;MNDFTKSIIELNNTNAKNLIECSFNNLNTKMYTEHAINIISVNICILKKHFDELCIIIDNMETKFEVIVLTEAWLGLENVSINNFLMDGYTIHSTTNNKNQNNCVVVCLKYSLKDVLIAEIYSNALTILEIIFKISKIDFLIYSIYRSPNSILDIDLNDLNDLILFNSNFKTAKYKIILGDLNIDLLKSTKMRDDNLVVIA
;
A
#
# COMPACT_ATOMS: atom_id res chain seq x y z
N MET A 1 2.05 -1.90 -29.74
CA MET A 1 2.96 -2.27 -28.64
C MET A 1 4.01 -1.17 -28.54
N ASN A 2 3.61 -0.03 -27.95
CA ASN A 2 4.42 1.16 -27.68
C ASN A 2 3.58 2.08 -26.76
N ASP A 3 4.27 2.82 -25.91
CA ASP A 3 3.80 3.96 -25.09
C ASP A 3 3.01 3.69 -23.80
N PHE A 4 3.70 3.17 -22.78
CA PHE A 4 3.35 3.43 -21.37
C PHE A 4 4.43 4.18 -20.57
N THR A 5 5.49 4.67 -21.23
CA THR A 5 6.58 5.39 -20.56
C THR A 5 7.04 6.58 -21.38
N LYS A 6 6.38 7.71 -21.17
CA LYS A 6 6.99 9.05 -21.17
C LYS A 6 5.93 10.14 -20.94
N SER A 7 5.87 10.63 -19.70
CA SER A 7 5.47 12.02 -19.46
C SER A 7 6.71 12.76 -18.94
N ILE A 8 7.41 13.42 -19.86
CA ILE A 8 8.51 14.34 -19.55
C ILE A 8 7.86 15.67 -19.17
N ILE A 9 8.00 16.08 -17.92
CA ILE A 9 7.82 17.48 -17.52
C ILE A 9 9.23 18.08 -17.42
N GLU A 10 9.63 18.80 -18.46
CA GLU A 10 10.82 19.65 -18.42
C GLU A 10 10.50 20.88 -17.56
N LEU A 11 11.09 20.95 -16.37
CA LEU A 11 11.20 22.20 -15.61
C LEU A 11 12.65 22.62 -15.61
N ASN A 12 12.92 23.65 -16.40
CA ASN A 12 14.21 24.30 -16.49
C ASN A 12 14.54 25.05 -15.18
N ASN A 13 15.75 24.77 -14.71
CA ASN A 13 16.65 25.61 -13.91
C ASN A 13 16.61 25.58 -12.37
N THR A 14 17.81 25.26 -11.86
CA THR A 14 18.43 25.64 -10.59
C THR A 14 17.95 24.94 -9.32
N ASN A 15 18.29 23.66 -9.22
CA ASN A 15 18.96 23.01 -8.08
C ASN A 15 18.81 21.50 -8.31
N ALA A 16 19.83 20.90 -8.92
CA ALA A 16 19.86 19.46 -9.20
C ALA A 16 19.87 18.66 -7.89
N LYS A 17 18.69 18.52 -7.27
CA LYS A 17 18.40 17.42 -6.36
C LYS A 17 18.52 16.16 -7.20
N ASN A 18 19.39 15.25 -6.78
CA ASN A 18 19.56 13.93 -7.37
C ASN A 18 18.19 13.24 -7.49
N LEU A 19 17.57 13.37 -8.65
CA LEU A 19 16.41 12.58 -9.06
C LEU A 19 16.98 11.21 -9.37
N ILE A 20 16.92 10.31 -8.39
CA ILE A 20 17.20 8.91 -8.60
C ILE A 20 16.01 8.36 -9.38
N GLU A 21 16.23 8.07 -10.65
CA GLU A 21 15.30 7.31 -11.47
C GLU A 21 15.19 5.89 -10.87
N CYS A 22 14.12 5.65 -10.11
CA CYS A 22 13.79 4.32 -9.59
C CYS A 22 13.28 3.44 -10.74
N SER A 23 14.20 2.89 -11.53
CA SER A 23 13.89 1.73 -12.36
C SER A 23 13.94 0.47 -11.47
N PHE A 24 13.07 -0.51 -11.71
CA PHE A 24 13.13 -1.79 -10.98
C PHE A 24 14.52 -2.45 -11.06
N ASN A 25 15.25 -2.23 -12.16
CA ASN A 25 16.61 -2.73 -12.38
C ASN A 25 17.69 -1.87 -11.68
N ASN A 26 17.33 -0.68 -11.21
CA ASN A 26 18.19 0.27 -10.47
C ASN A 26 17.93 0.26 -8.97
N LEU A 27 17.13 -0.68 -8.45
CA LEU A 27 17.20 -1.00 -7.03
C LEU A 27 18.62 -1.49 -6.77
N ASN A 28 19.48 -0.63 -6.20
CA ASN A 28 20.64 -1.05 -5.44
C ASN A 28 20.12 -1.85 -4.23
N THR A 29 19.54 -3.01 -4.48
CA THR A 29 19.13 -3.94 -3.46
C THR A 29 20.42 -4.40 -2.80
N LYS A 30 20.72 -3.83 -1.64
CA LYS A 30 21.29 -4.65 -0.57
C LYS A 30 20.25 -5.73 -0.32
N MET A 31 20.34 -6.84 -1.06
CA MET A 31 19.53 -8.00 -0.78
C MET A 31 19.97 -8.49 0.60
N TYR A 32 19.11 -8.27 1.59
CA TYR A 32 19.27 -8.87 2.90
C TYR A 32 18.85 -10.34 2.76
N THR A 33 19.81 -11.20 2.45
CA THR A 33 19.55 -12.59 2.04
C THR A 33 19.14 -13.51 3.18
N GLU A 34 19.26 -13.07 4.44
CA GLU A 34 18.85 -13.86 5.60
C GLU A 34 17.82 -13.08 6.43
N HIS A 35 16.58 -13.58 6.41
CA HIS A 35 15.45 -13.15 7.24
C HIS A 35 14.81 -11.79 6.88
N ALA A 36 14.80 -11.43 5.59
CA ALA A 36 13.98 -10.30 5.11
C ALA A 36 12.51 -10.69 4.92
N ILE A 37 11.63 -9.72 5.11
CA ILE A 37 10.24 -9.77 4.63
C ILE A 37 10.13 -8.89 3.38
N ASN A 38 9.60 -9.46 2.30
CA ASN A 38 9.40 -8.77 1.05
C ASN A 38 7.94 -8.36 0.96
N ILE A 39 7.70 -7.06 0.90
CA ILE A 39 6.36 -6.47 0.77
C ILE A 39 6.38 -5.59 -0.46
N ILE A 40 5.33 -5.66 -1.27
CA ILE A 40 5.12 -4.76 -2.40
C ILE A 40 3.77 -4.07 -2.29
N SER A 41 3.73 -2.80 -2.67
CA SER A 41 2.51 -2.00 -2.78
C SER A 41 2.41 -1.48 -4.21
N VAL A 42 1.26 -1.67 -4.85
CA VAL A 42 1.01 -1.25 -6.23
C VAL A 42 -0.36 -0.59 -6.30
N ASN A 43 -0.44 0.60 -6.88
CA ASN A 43 -1.72 1.11 -7.36
C ASN A 43 -2.05 0.36 -8.66
N ILE A 44 -3.00 -0.57 -8.58
CA ILE A 44 -3.34 -1.45 -9.71
C ILE A 44 -4.37 -0.81 -10.65
N CYS A 45 -5.02 0.28 -10.21
CA CYS A 45 -6.10 1.02 -10.86
C CYS A 45 -7.35 0.22 -11.23
N ILE A 46 -7.26 -0.93 -11.89
CA ILE A 46 -8.40 -1.78 -12.23
C ILE A 46 -7.95 -3.24 -12.13
N LEU A 47 -8.28 -3.91 -11.03
CA LEU A 47 -7.82 -5.27 -10.78
C LEU A 47 -8.22 -6.22 -11.91
N LYS A 48 -9.49 -6.19 -12.33
CA LYS A 48 -10.03 -7.02 -13.42
C LYS A 48 -9.24 -6.91 -14.74
N LYS A 49 -8.65 -5.75 -15.01
CA LYS A 49 -7.90 -5.49 -16.25
C LYS A 49 -6.45 -5.91 -16.15
N HIS A 50 -5.83 -5.74 -14.97
CA HIS A 50 -4.39 -5.85 -14.78
C HIS A 50 -3.96 -7.06 -13.95
N PHE A 51 -4.90 -7.88 -13.46
CA PHE A 51 -4.58 -9.01 -12.58
C PHE A 51 -3.67 -10.06 -13.25
N ASP A 52 -3.97 -10.49 -14.48
CA ASP A 52 -3.15 -11.50 -15.17
C ASP A 52 -1.73 -10.99 -15.42
N GLU A 53 -1.59 -9.72 -15.80
CA GLU A 53 -0.30 -9.06 -15.98
C GLU A 53 0.49 -8.99 -14.66
N LEU A 54 -0.18 -8.64 -13.56
CA LEU A 54 0.41 -8.68 -12.23
C LEU A 54 0.91 -10.08 -11.87
N CYS A 55 0.10 -11.13 -12.09
CA CYS A 55 0.50 -12.50 -11.82
C CYS A 55 1.75 -12.89 -12.61
N ILE A 56 1.79 -12.58 -13.91
CA ILE A 56 2.98 -12.83 -14.76
C ILE A 56 4.21 -12.10 -14.21
N ILE A 57 4.06 -10.84 -13.81
CA ILE A 57 5.17 -10.06 -13.25
C ILE A 57 5.68 -10.70 -11.95
N ILE A 58 4.80 -11.03 -11.01
CA ILE A 58 5.15 -11.62 -9.70
C ILE A 58 5.79 -13.01 -9.87
N ASP A 59 5.30 -13.82 -10.82
CA ASP A 59 5.86 -15.15 -11.10
C ASP A 59 7.27 -15.08 -11.67
N ASN A 60 7.53 -14.12 -12.55
CA ASN A 60 8.83 -13.93 -13.19
C ASN A 60 9.86 -13.18 -12.33
N MET A 61 9.45 -12.57 -11.21
CA MET A 61 10.39 -11.95 -10.27
C MET A 61 11.18 -13.01 -9.48
N GLU A 62 12.49 -12.83 -9.37
CA GLU A 62 13.36 -13.64 -8.50
C GLU A 62 12.96 -13.48 -7.03
N THR A 63 12.67 -12.24 -6.61
CA THR A 63 12.15 -11.93 -5.28
C THR A 63 10.71 -12.38 -5.15
N LYS A 64 10.41 -13.19 -4.12
CA LYS A 64 9.04 -13.57 -3.76
C LYS A 64 8.55 -12.71 -2.60
N PHE A 65 7.30 -12.25 -2.70
CA PHE A 65 6.69 -11.36 -1.72
C PHE A 65 5.85 -12.13 -0.71
N GLU A 66 5.94 -11.79 0.57
CA GLU A 66 5.06 -12.32 1.61
C GLU A 66 3.71 -11.61 1.61
N VAL A 67 3.72 -10.31 1.28
CA VAL A 67 2.55 -9.44 1.27
C VAL A 67 2.55 -8.61 0.00
N ILE A 68 1.44 -8.61 -0.74
CA ILE A 68 1.20 -7.76 -1.90
C ILE A 68 -0.02 -6.90 -1.59
N VAL A 69 0.13 -5.59 -1.62
CA VAL A 69 -0.95 -4.62 -1.41
C VAL A 69 -1.29 -3.97 -2.73
N LEU A 70 -2.57 -3.99 -3.10
CA LEU A 70 -3.10 -3.39 -4.30
C LEU A 70 -4.09 -2.29 -3.92
N THR A 71 -3.85 -1.06 -4.35
CA THR A 71 -4.78 0.06 -4.17
C THR A 71 -5.50 0.38 -5.48
N GLU A 72 -6.65 1.06 -5.37
CA GLU A 72 -7.57 1.28 -6.49
C GLU A 72 -7.94 -0.01 -7.22
N ALA A 73 -8.35 -1.06 -6.50
CA ALA A 73 -8.65 -2.34 -7.15
C ALA A 73 -9.97 -2.37 -7.96
N TRP A 74 -10.86 -1.40 -7.77
CA TRP A 74 -12.16 -1.27 -8.47
C TRP A 74 -13.09 -2.48 -8.33
N LEU A 75 -13.23 -2.95 -7.09
CA LEU A 75 -14.17 -4.02 -6.73
C LEU A 75 -15.48 -3.47 -6.16
N GLY A 76 -16.61 -4.11 -6.46
CA GLY A 76 -17.90 -3.85 -5.81
C GLY A 76 -19.00 -3.20 -6.68
N LEU A 77 -18.69 -2.61 -7.84
CA LEU A 77 -19.71 -1.94 -8.69
C LEU A 77 -20.19 -2.76 -9.90
N GLU A 78 -19.43 -3.76 -10.36
CA GLU A 78 -19.77 -4.58 -11.54
C GLU A 78 -20.10 -6.05 -11.20
N ASN A 79 -20.51 -6.37 -9.95
CA ASN A 79 -20.59 -7.76 -9.45
C ASN A 79 -19.28 -8.55 -9.58
N VAL A 80 -18.15 -7.85 -9.71
CA VAL A 80 -16.82 -8.47 -9.72
C VAL A 80 -16.48 -8.84 -8.29
N SER A 81 -16.61 -10.13 -7.98
CA SER A 81 -16.26 -10.69 -6.68
C SER A 81 -14.75 -10.86 -6.58
N ILE A 82 -14.19 -10.59 -5.38
CA ILE A 82 -12.79 -10.91 -5.09
C ILE A 82 -12.49 -12.40 -5.31
N ASN A 83 -13.50 -13.27 -5.13
CA ASN A 83 -13.37 -14.72 -5.32
C ASN A 83 -13.11 -15.12 -6.78
N ASN A 84 -13.26 -14.20 -7.74
CA ASN A 84 -12.91 -14.46 -9.14
C ASN A 84 -11.40 -14.38 -9.40
N PHE A 85 -10.63 -13.90 -8.42
CA PHE A 85 -9.19 -13.73 -8.52
C PHE A 85 -8.48 -14.78 -7.68
N LEU A 86 -7.54 -15.49 -8.30
CA LEU A 86 -6.72 -16.51 -7.65
C LEU A 86 -5.27 -16.24 -8.01
N MET A 87 -4.42 -16.24 -6.99
CA MET A 87 -2.98 -16.09 -7.14
C MET A 87 -2.31 -17.24 -6.39
N ASP A 88 -1.55 -18.05 -7.12
CA ASP A 88 -0.99 -19.29 -6.60
C ASP A 88 -0.10 -19.04 -5.39
N GLY A 89 -0.42 -19.71 -4.27
CA GLY A 89 0.32 -19.56 -3.02
C GLY A 89 -0.14 -18.40 -2.14
N TYR A 90 -1.21 -17.68 -2.51
CA TYR A 90 -1.73 -16.53 -1.75
C TYR A 90 -3.21 -16.68 -1.38
N THR A 91 -3.58 -16.14 -0.21
CA THR A 91 -4.97 -15.77 0.10
C THR A 91 -5.19 -14.32 -0.32
N ILE A 92 -6.37 -13.99 -0.83
CA ILE A 92 -6.69 -12.64 -1.29
C ILE A 92 -7.85 -12.09 -0.46
N HIS A 93 -7.68 -10.88 0.06
CA HIS A 93 -8.66 -10.19 0.89
C HIS A 93 -8.87 -8.79 0.36
N SER A 94 -10.07 -8.23 0.51
CA SER A 94 -10.38 -6.89 0.03
C SER A 94 -11.21 -6.12 1.05
N THR A 95 -11.14 -4.79 0.99
CA THR A 95 -12.17 -3.95 1.63
C THR A 95 -13.53 -4.20 1.00
N THR A 96 -14.56 -4.07 1.82
CA THR A 96 -15.96 -4.27 1.43
C THR A 96 -16.76 -2.97 1.53
N ASN A 97 -16.35 -2.04 2.38
CA ASN A 97 -17.00 -0.76 2.58
C ASN A 97 -16.40 0.33 1.68
N ASN A 98 -16.52 0.11 0.37
CA ASN A 98 -15.93 0.96 -0.66
C ASN A 98 -16.82 2.19 -0.93
N LYS A 99 -16.26 3.40 -0.80
CA LYS A 99 -17.01 4.68 -0.96
C LYS A 99 -17.37 4.98 -2.42
N ASN A 100 -16.57 4.51 -3.35
CA ASN A 100 -16.77 4.61 -4.79
C ASN A 100 -15.93 3.49 -5.47
N GLN A 101 -16.02 3.36 -6.80
CA GLN A 101 -15.23 2.39 -7.57
C GLN A 101 -13.75 2.44 -7.25
N ASN A 102 -13.18 3.63 -7.13
CA ASN A 102 -11.74 3.79 -7.01
C ASN A 102 -11.25 3.45 -5.59
N ASN A 103 -12.16 3.30 -4.64
CA ASN A 103 -11.83 3.03 -3.25
C ASN A 103 -11.91 1.54 -2.99
N CYS A 104 -10.85 0.79 -3.31
CA CYS A 104 -10.71 -0.58 -2.85
C CYS A 104 -9.25 -0.91 -2.61
N VAL A 105 -8.98 -1.48 -1.44
CA VAL A 105 -7.67 -2.04 -1.11
C VAL A 105 -7.80 -3.57 -1.13
N VAL A 106 -6.89 -4.23 -1.83
CA VAL A 106 -6.77 -5.68 -1.92
C VAL A 106 -5.42 -6.08 -1.36
N VAL A 107 -5.37 -7.16 -0.61
CA VAL A 107 -4.15 -7.69 -0.01
C VAL A 107 -4.04 -9.17 -0.37
N CYS A 108 -2.93 -9.55 -1.00
CA CYS A 108 -2.56 -10.93 -1.23
C CYS A 108 -1.52 -11.35 -0.19
N LEU A 109 -1.83 -12.39 0.60
CA LEU A 109 -1.00 -12.89 1.70
C LEU A 109 -0.56 -14.31 1.44
N LYS A 110 0.75 -14.54 1.45
CA LYS A 110 1.35 -15.85 1.18
C LYS A 110 0.89 -16.89 2.21
N TYR A 111 0.57 -18.12 1.77
CA TYR A 111 0.08 -19.19 2.66
C TYR A 111 1.04 -19.60 3.77
N SER A 112 2.34 -19.28 3.63
CA SER A 112 3.34 -19.55 4.65
C SER A 112 3.23 -18.63 5.87
N LEU A 113 2.47 -17.53 5.80
CA LEU A 113 2.23 -16.65 6.93
C LEU A 113 1.36 -17.32 7.99
N LYS A 114 1.70 -17.10 9.26
CA LYS A 114 1.01 -17.69 10.42
C LYS A 114 0.27 -16.64 11.21
N ASP A 115 -0.75 -17.09 11.95
CA ASP A 115 -1.56 -16.26 12.85
C ASP A 115 -2.11 -15.00 12.16
N VAL A 116 -2.54 -15.15 10.90
CA VAL A 116 -3.04 -14.05 10.08
C VAL A 116 -4.40 -13.60 10.60
N LEU A 117 -4.49 -12.34 11.01
CA LEU A 117 -5.72 -11.64 11.33
C LEU A 117 -5.87 -10.46 10.38
N ILE A 118 -7.07 -10.27 9.86
CA ILE A 118 -7.38 -9.19 8.91
C ILE A 118 -8.65 -8.52 9.38
N ALA A 119 -8.62 -7.19 9.44
CA ALA A 119 -9.77 -6.38 9.78
C ALA A 119 -9.86 -5.17 8.85
N GLU A 120 -11.04 -4.91 8.32
CA GLU A 120 -11.34 -3.65 7.68
C GLU A 120 -11.58 -2.59 8.75
N ILE A 121 -10.83 -1.48 8.66
CA ILE A 121 -11.03 -0.34 9.58
C ILE A 121 -12.00 0.63 8.92
N TYR A 122 -13.12 0.87 9.60
CA TYR A 122 -14.09 1.87 9.16
C TYR A 122 -13.50 3.28 9.30
N SER A 123 -13.44 4.01 8.19
CA SER A 123 -12.99 5.41 8.12
C SER A 123 -13.83 6.17 7.11
N ASN A 124 -14.15 7.43 7.40
CA ASN A 124 -14.91 8.29 6.49
C ASN A 124 -14.03 8.89 5.39
N ALA A 125 -12.72 8.98 5.62
CA ALA A 125 -11.72 9.48 4.68
C ALA A 125 -10.99 8.37 3.90
N LEU A 126 -10.46 7.39 4.62
CA LEU A 126 -9.52 6.40 4.12
C LEU A 126 -10.21 5.07 3.80
N THR A 127 -9.53 4.24 3.03
CA THR A 127 -9.88 2.82 2.80
C THR A 127 -8.74 2.00 3.36
N ILE A 128 -8.99 1.18 4.38
CA ILE A 128 -7.94 0.59 5.21
C ILE A 128 -8.21 -0.90 5.48
N LEU A 129 -7.17 -1.72 5.26
CA LEU A 129 -7.07 -3.06 5.83
C LEU A 129 -5.95 -3.11 6.87
N GLU A 130 -6.29 -3.47 8.11
CA GLU A 130 -5.35 -3.88 9.15
C GLU A 130 -5.04 -5.37 8.98
N ILE A 131 -3.77 -5.71 8.87
CA ILE A 131 -3.28 -7.09 8.80
C ILE A 131 -2.29 -7.31 9.93
N ILE A 132 -2.50 -8.37 10.71
CA ILE A 132 -1.57 -8.83 11.74
C ILE A 132 -1.13 -10.25 11.38
N PHE A 133 0.16 -10.56 11.45
CA PHE A 133 0.68 -11.90 11.23
C PHE A 133 2.03 -12.11 11.91
N LYS A 134 2.52 -13.35 11.89
CA LYS A 134 3.83 -13.72 12.44
C LYS A 134 4.77 -14.36 11.43
N ILE A 135 6.05 -13.98 11.51
CA ILE A 135 7.18 -14.68 10.88
C ILE A 135 8.21 -14.97 11.96
N SER A 136 8.58 -16.25 12.16
CA SER A 136 9.62 -16.65 13.12
C SER A 136 9.45 -16.06 14.54
N LYS A 137 8.20 -16.05 15.06
CA LYS A 137 7.79 -15.47 16.35
C LYS A 137 7.85 -13.94 16.44
N ILE A 138 8.08 -13.26 15.32
CA ILE A 138 8.02 -11.80 15.22
C ILE A 138 6.63 -11.40 14.73
N ASP A 139 5.97 -10.54 15.49
CA ASP A 139 4.69 -9.94 15.13
C ASP A 139 4.87 -8.76 14.18
N PHE A 140 4.08 -8.76 13.10
CA PHE A 140 3.95 -7.68 12.14
C PHE A 140 2.53 -7.13 12.18
N LEU A 141 2.41 -5.81 12.11
CA LEU A 141 1.18 -5.05 11.94
C LEU A 141 1.32 -4.21 10.68
N ILE A 142 0.43 -4.41 9.71
CA ILE A 142 0.39 -3.67 8.47
C ILE A 142 -0.94 -2.95 8.37
N TYR A 143 -0.89 -1.65 8.07
CA TYR A 143 -2.04 -0.90 7.57
C TYR A 143 -1.86 -0.67 6.07
N SER A 144 -2.69 -1.33 5.28
CA SER A 144 -2.78 -1.13 3.84
C SER A 144 -3.82 -0.06 3.56
N ILE A 145 -3.40 1.09 3.03
CA ILE A 145 -4.22 2.30 2.99
C ILE A 145 -4.36 2.81 1.56
N TYR A 146 -5.56 3.26 1.22
CA TYR A 146 -5.79 4.13 0.09
C TYR A 146 -6.51 5.41 0.51
N ARG A 147 -6.03 6.56 0.03
CA ARG A 147 -6.69 7.87 0.11
C ARG A 147 -6.99 8.35 -1.31
N SER A 148 -8.22 8.78 -1.54
CA SER A 148 -8.61 9.38 -2.82
C SER A 148 -7.89 10.72 -3.03
N PRO A 149 -7.40 11.05 -4.24
CA PRO A 149 -6.75 12.34 -4.48
C PRO A 149 -7.70 13.53 -4.28
N ASN A 150 -9.01 13.29 -4.38
CA ASN A 150 -10.05 14.33 -4.30
C ASN A 150 -10.66 14.48 -2.89
N SER A 151 -10.16 13.76 -1.88
CA SER A 151 -10.67 13.88 -0.50
C SER A 151 -10.05 15.06 0.26
N ILE A 152 -10.74 15.49 1.32
CA ILE A 152 -10.37 16.65 2.13
C ILE A 152 -9.19 16.27 3.02
N LEU A 153 -8.00 16.77 2.67
CA LEU A 153 -6.73 16.38 3.28
C LEU A 153 -6.73 16.46 4.81
N ASP A 154 -7.25 17.54 5.40
CA ASP A 154 -7.25 17.70 6.87
C ASP A 154 -8.08 16.62 7.58
N ILE A 155 -9.21 16.22 6.99
CA ILE A 155 -10.05 15.14 7.53
C ILE A 155 -9.31 13.80 7.41
N ASP A 156 -8.66 13.58 6.27
CA ASP A 156 -7.93 12.34 6.01
C ASP A 156 -6.71 12.18 6.93
N LEU A 157 -6.01 13.27 7.24
CA LEU A 157 -4.88 13.27 8.17
C LEU A 157 -5.32 13.08 9.62
N ASN A 158 -6.46 13.64 10.01
CA ASN A 158 -7.05 13.38 11.32
C ASN A 158 -7.46 11.91 11.46
N ASP A 159 -8.14 11.34 10.46
CA ASP A 159 -8.48 9.90 10.44
C ASP A 159 -7.22 9.02 10.50
N LEU A 160 -6.15 9.38 9.78
CA LEU A 160 -4.87 8.68 9.85
C LEU A 160 -4.29 8.72 11.27
N ASN A 161 -4.28 9.89 11.91
CA ASN A 161 -3.76 10.05 13.25
C ASN A 161 -4.59 9.26 14.28
N ASP A 162 -5.90 9.45 14.28
CA ASP A 162 -6.79 8.97 15.32
C ASP A 162 -7.10 7.47 15.18
N LEU A 163 -7.27 6.97 13.94
CA LEU A 163 -7.63 5.57 13.71
C LEU A 163 -6.42 4.66 13.56
N ILE A 164 -5.31 5.15 13.02
CA ILE A 164 -4.15 4.32 12.70
C ILE A 164 -3.04 4.55 13.70
N LEU A 165 -2.53 5.79 13.80
CA LEU A 165 -1.36 6.06 14.66
C LEU A 165 -1.70 5.82 16.13
N PHE A 166 -2.81 6.38 16.61
CA PHE A 166 -3.25 6.18 17.99
C PHE A 166 -3.59 4.71 18.28
N ASN A 167 -4.39 4.04 17.44
CA ASN A 167 -4.72 2.62 17.63
C ASN A 167 -3.46 1.74 17.63
N SER A 168 -2.47 2.06 16.79
CA SER A 168 -1.23 1.30 16.73
C SER A 168 -0.47 1.29 18.06
N ASN A 169 -0.62 2.30 18.91
CA ASN A 169 0.02 2.36 20.23
C ASN A 169 -0.47 1.25 21.19
N PHE A 170 -1.69 0.75 20.99
CA PHE A 170 -2.26 -0.33 21.78
C PHE A 170 -1.91 -1.74 21.26
N LYS A 171 -1.22 -1.82 20.11
CA LYS A 171 -0.83 -3.09 19.49
C LYS A 171 0.64 -3.37 19.78
N THR A 172 0.94 -4.60 20.22
CA THR A 172 2.29 -5.03 20.66
C THR A 172 3.19 -5.52 19.51
N ALA A 173 2.78 -5.36 18.25
CA ALA A 173 3.56 -5.82 17.12
C ALA A 173 4.95 -5.18 17.09
N LYS A 174 5.99 -5.99 16.83
CA LYS A 174 7.39 -5.54 16.78
C LYS A 174 7.62 -4.59 15.60
N TYR A 175 7.02 -4.91 14.45
CA TYR A 175 7.08 -4.07 13.27
C TYR A 175 5.68 -3.56 12.94
N LYS A 176 5.55 -2.24 12.78
CA LYS A 176 4.32 -1.54 12.41
C LYS A 176 4.58 -0.81 11.11
N ILE A 177 3.82 -1.13 10.07
CA ILE A 177 4.07 -0.66 8.70
C ILE A 177 2.80 -0.03 8.18
N ILE A 178 2.94 1.16 7.61
CA ILE A 178 1.88 1.82 6.85
C ILE A 178 2.35 1.82 5.39
N LEU A 179 1.54 1.26 4.50
CA LEU A 179 1.82 1.28 3.07
C LEU A 179 0.54 1.39 2.23
N GLY A 180 0.71 1.80 0.99
CA GLY A 180 -0.38 2.04 0.05
C GLY A 180 -0.22 3.37 -0.66
N ASP A 181 -1.31 3.88 -1.19
CA ASP A 181 -1.34 5.12 -1.95
C ASP A 181 -2.13 6.19 -1.19
N LEU A 182 -1.41 7.15 -0.62
CA LEU A 182 -1.99 8.25 0.13
C LEU A 182 -2.34 9.45 -0.76
N ASN A 183 -1.89 9.51 -2.01
CA ASN A 183 -2.06 10.68 -2.87
C ASN A 183 -1.63 12.01 -2.18
N ILE A 184 -0.58 11.98 -1.35
CA ILE A 184 -0.01 13.14 -0.63
C ILE A 184 1.45 13.30 -1.04
N ASP A 185 1.84 14.52 -1.37
CA ASP A 185 3.25 14.87 -1.48
C ASP A 185 3.80 15.17 -0.07
N LEU A 186 4.52 14.20 0.50
CA LEU A 186 5.14 14.32 1.82
C LEU A 186 6.29 15.35 1.86
N LEU A 187 6.85 15.71 0.71
CA LEU A 187 7.95 16.67 0.61
C LEU A 187 7.46 18.09 0.36
N LYS A 188 6.19 18.25 -0.03
CA LYS A 188 5.57 19.55 -0.18
C LYS A 188 5.39 20.16 1.20
N SER A 189 6.27 21.09 1.55
CA SER A 189 6.11 21.91 2.74
C SER A 189 4.84 22.74 2.60
N THR A 190 3.73 22.26 3.15
CA THR A 190 2.65 23.15 3.52
C THR A 190 3.17 23.99 4.67
N LYS A 191 2.94 25.31 4.64
CA LYS A 191 3.05 26.15 5.84
C LYS A 191 1.95 25.70 6.82
N MET A 192 2.06 24.50 7.36
CA MET A 192 1.19 24.01 8.42
C MET A 192 1.79 24.48 9.74
N ARG A 193 0.92 25.10 10.54
CA ARG A 193 1.19 25.77 11.81
C ARG A 193 2.02 24.88 12.73
N ASP A 194 2.96 25.51 13.44
CA ASP A 194 3.85 24.92 14.45
C ASP A 194 3.14 24.22 15.63
N ASP A 195 1.81 24.13 15.63
CA ASP A 195 1.02 23.73 16.80
C ASP A 195 0.81 22.21 16.93
N ASN A 196 1.13 21.39 15.91
CA ASN A 196 0.84 19.95 15.91
C ASN A 196 2.07 19.05 15.64
N LEU A 197 3.28 19.50 15.98
CA LEU A 197 4.43 18.58 16.07
C LEU A 197 4.22 17.63 17.27
N VAL A 198 3.43 16.58 17.06
CA VAL A 198 3.50 15.37 17.87
C VAL A 198 4.86 14.77 17.59
N VAL A 199 5.73 14.89 18.58
CA VAL A 199 7.03 14.22 18.63
C VAL A 199 6.77 12.71 18.55
N ILE A 200 7.10 12.12 17.40
CA ILE A 200 7.25 10.67 17.26
C ILE A 200 8.59 10.34 17.89
N ALA A 201 8.56 9.73 19.09
CA ALA A 201 9.70 9.14 19.78
C ALA A 201 9.51 7.63 19.89
#